data_AF-A0A1F6NH63-F1
#
_entry.id   AF-A0A1F6NH63-F1
#
_cell.length_a   1.000
_cell.length_b   1.000
_cell.length_c   1.000
_cell.angle_alpha   90.00
_cell.angle_beta   90.00
_cell.angle_gamma   90.00
#
_symmetry.space_group_name_H-M   'P 1'
#
loop_
_entity.id
_entity.type
_entity.pdbx_description
1 polymer ?
#
loop_
_entity_poly.entity_id
_entity_poly.type
_entity_poly.pdbx_seq_one_letter_code
_entity_poly.pdbx_strand_id
1 'polypeptide(L)'
;MCDKHHEGHIEKTEKKILSSEETREFIENGNITWVEAKDLLDATAESCVDGRGHDGIVGTPGGNAGEFILALTAVEKASGQKLDLDKVDEILERYLEKTGKFYFHTDDHHPDPRSGITENTTESEKEKLLETLVKAESIGCGHIGLMTKNPQEYGVRPELLKAVMKSIYKTLWEKPETMEFVVLEGGHKEGAIVNILVDGEVNDDTKIPTVAPSHDDIQIFVNHPQAVKYLRDKIAEDMEYVIGGDLGGEFNLESFKEYSQKIGDEQLKFTINNLPSAKDKPIYNIKISSDDKCEIV
;
A
#
# COMPACT_ATOMS: atom_id res chain seq x y z
N MET A 1 -16.62 29.30 -42.74
CA MET A 1 -15.98 27.97 -42.89
C MET A 1 -15.96 27.38 -41.50
N CYS A 2 -16.91 26.48 -41.22
CA CYS A 2 -17.16 25.96 -39.89
C CYS A 2 -16.10 24.93 -39.49
N ASP A 3 -15.70 25.03 -38.24
CA ASP A 3 -14.77 24.17 -37.53
C ASP A 3 -15.25 22.72 -37.53
N LYS A 4 -14.31 21.81 -37.81
CA LYS A 4 -14.50 20.37 -37.66
C LYS A 4 -14.23 20.01 -36.20
N HIS A 5 -15.29 19.66 -35.49
CA HIS A 5 -15.19 18.89 -34.25
C HIS A 5 -14.52 17.54 -34.55
N HIS A 6 -13.30 17.35 -34.03
CA HIS A 6 -12.76 16.01 -33.80
C HIS A 6 -13.32 15.53 -32.46
N GLU A 7 -14.44 14.82 -32.52
CA GLU A 7 -14.85 13.94 -31.43
C GLU A 7 -13.88 12.74 -31.46
N GLY A 8 -12.88 12.77 -30.58
CA GLY A 8 -12.04 11.62 -30.31
C GLY A 8 -12.90 10.53 -29.66
N HIS A 9 -13.14 9.45 -30.40
CA HIS A 9 -13.61 8.20 -29.82
C HIS A 9 -12.59 7.73 -28.80
N ILE A 10 -12.91 7.87 -27.51
CA ILE A 10 -12.24 7.11 -26.45
C ILE A 10 -12.71 5.67 -26.65
N GLU A 11 -11.89 4.87 -27.30
CA GLU A 11 -12.06 3.42 -27.34
C GLU A 11 -12.10 2.93 -25.89
N LYS A 12 -13.27 2.48 -25.44
CA LYS A 12 -13.39 1.75 -24.18
C LYS A 12 -12.64 0.44 -24.37
N THR A 13 -11.37 0.40 -23.99
CA THR A 13 -10.62 -0.84 -23.91
C THR A 13 -11.38 -1.73 -22.92
N GLU A 14 -12.01 -2.80 -23.41
CA GLU A 14 -12.68 -3.75 -22.53
C GLU A 14 -11.64 -4.33 -21.57
N LYS A 15 -11.93 -4.25 -20.27
CA LYS A 15 -11.07 -4.85 -19.24
C LYS A 15 -11.08 -6.36 -19.44
N LYS A 16 -9.99 -6.93 -19.97
CA LYS A 16 -9.82 -8.37 -20.14
C LYS A 16 -9.85 -9.05 -18.77
N ILE A 17 -10.73 -10.02 -18.58
CA ILE A 17 -10.66 -10.93 -17.43
C ILE A 17 -9.70 -12.05 -17.83
N LEU A 18 -8.70 -12.33 -16.98
CA LEU A 18 -7.74 -13.40 -17.23
C LEU A 18 -8.24 -14.71 -16.64
N SER A 19 -8.02 -15.82 -17.33
CA SER A 19 -8.13 -17.15 -16.73
C SER A 19 -6.97 -17.43 -15.76
N SER A 20 -7.07 -18.51 -14.98
CA SER A 20 -5.98 -18.99 -14.12
C SER A 20 -4.72 -19.30 -14.93
N GLU A 21 -4.86 -19.91 -16.10
CA GLU A 21 -3.77 -20.28 -17.00
C GLU A 21 -3.12 -19.05 -17.62
N GLU A 22 -3.91 -18.09 -18.11
CA GLU A 22 -3.39 -16.82 -18.64
C GLU A 22 -2.67 -16.02 -17.55
N THR A 23 -3.18 -16.04 -16.31
CA THR A 23 -2.55 -15.38 -15.17
C THR A 23 -1.22 -16.05 -14.80
N ARG A 24 -1.17 -17.38 -14.79
CA ARG A 24 0.08 -18.13 -14.57
C ARG A 24 1.11 -17.82 -15.65
N GLU A 25 0.70 -17.87 -16.92
CA GLU A 25 1.58 -17.56 -18.06
C GLU A 25 2.07 -16.12 -18.04
N PHE A 26 1.23 -15.16 -17.63
CA PHE A 26 1.66 -13.77 -17.41
C PHE A 26 2.84 -13.72 -16.44
N ILE A 27 2.70 -14.33 -15.26
CA ILE A 27 3.75 -14.31 -14.22
C ILE A 27 5.02 -15.03 -14.69
N GLU A 28 4.90 -16.19 -15.34
CA GLU A 28 6.04 -16.96 -15.86
C GLU A 28 6.82 -16.21 -16.95
N ASN A 29 6.13 -15.38 -17.74
CA ASN A 29 6.76 -14.56 -18.78
C ASN A 29 7.31 -13.24 -18.25
N GLY A 30 6.90 -12.84 -17.04
CA GLY A 30 7.40 -11.67 -16.34
C GLY A 30 8.81 -11.88 -15.77
N ASN A 31 9.39 -10.79 -15.24
CA ASN A 31 10.66 -10.87 -14.52
C ASN A 31 10.39 -11.16 -13.03
N ILE A 32 10.73 -12.37 -12.59
CA ILE A 32 10.71 -12.74 -11.18
C ILE A 32 12.09 -12.46 -10.60
N THR A 33 12.14 -11.64 -9.56
CA THR A 33 13.33 -11.48 -8.72
C THR A 33 13.01 -11.93 -7.30
N TRP A 34 14.02 -12.06 -6.45
CA TRP A 34 13.84 -12.63 -5.11
C TRP A 34 14.47 -11.73 -4.07
N VAL A 35 13.74 -11.50 -2.98
CA VAL A 35 14.20 -10.78 -1.79
C VAL A 35 14.12 -11.70 -0.58
N GLU A 36 15.04 -11.58 0.38
CA GLU A 36 14.93 -12.34 1.64
C GLU A 36 13.88 -11.68 2.54
N ALA A 37 13.09 -12.46 3.25
CA ALA A 37 11.97 -11.94 4.03
C ALA A 37 12.43 -10.95 5.11
N LYS A 38 13.59 -11.18 5.74
CA LYS A 38 14.17 -10.23 6.71
C LYS A 38 14.47 -8.85 6.13
N ASP A 39 14.68 -8.75 4.82
CA ASP A 39 14.97 -7.49 4.16
C ASP A 39 13.69 -6.71 3.82
N LEU A 40 12.48 -7.26 4.03
CA LEU A 40 11.24 -6.61 3.61
C LEU A 40 10.98 -5.25 4.28
N LEU A 41 11.43 -5.06 5.53
CA LEU A 41 11.30 -3.77 6.23
C LEU A 41 12.30 -2.72 5.75
N ASP A 42 13.46 -3.17 5.27
CA ASP A 42 14.57 -2.32 4.82
C ASP A 42 14.54 -2.11 3.29
N ALA A 43 13.82 -2.97 2.58
CA ALA A 43 13.72 -2.99 1.14
C ALA A 43 12.52 -2.19 0.67
N THR A 44 12.76 -1.43 -0.40
CA THR A 44 11.74 -0.72 -1.19
C THR A 44 10.81 -1.65 -1.98
N ALA A 45 10.95 -2.97 -1.82
CA ALA A 45 10.16 -3.96 -2.54
C ALA A 45 8.69 -3.99 -2.05
N GLU A 46 8.41 -3.52 -0.82
CA GLU A 46 7.05 -3.39 -0.31
C GLU A 46 6.34 -2.22 -0.99
N SER A 47 5.35 -2.54 -1.82
CA SER A 47 4.55 -1.53 -2.51
C SER A 47 3.08 -1.93 -2.58
N CYS A 48 2.26 -1.04 -3.12
CA CYS A 48 0.84 -1.31 -3.25
C CYS A 48 0.59 -2.46 -4.23
N VAL A 49 -0.46 -3.25 -3.98
CA VAL A 49 -0.98 -4.27 -4.90
C VAL A 49 -1.36 -3.76 -6.30
N ASP A 50 -1.35 -2.44 -6.52
CA ASP A 50 -1.81 -1.74 -7.73
C ASP A 50 -1.18 -2.28 -9.01
N GLY A 51 -2.01 -2.58 -10.01
CA GLY A 51 -1.58 -3.20 -11.25
C GLY A 51 -0.88 -2.28 -12.24
N ARG A 52 -0.71 -0.99 -11.94
CA ARG A 52 -0.09 -0.02 -12.86
C ARG A 52 1.45 -0.03 -12.83
N GLY A 53 2.05 -0.55 -11.76
CA GLY A 53 3.51 -0.62 -11.62
C GLY A 53 4.17 -1.63 -12.58
N HIS A 54 5.40 -1.37 -13.00
CA HIS A 54 6.17 -2.23 -13.90
C HIS A 54 7.33 -2.98 -13.23
N ASP A 55 7.78 -2.51 -12.08
CA ASP A 55 8.84 -3.16 -11.31
C ASP A 55 8.29 -4.35 -10.53
N GLY A 56 9.15 -5.31 -10.21
CA GLY A 56 8.78 -6.44 -9.36
C GLY A 56 8.50 -5.98 -7.92
N ILE A 57 7.34 -6.38 -7.37
CA ILE A 57 6.92 -5.95 -6.03
C ILE A 57 6.65 -7.12 -5.08
N VAL A 58 6.74 -6.83 -3.78
CA VAL A 58 6.03 -7.56 -2.73
C VAL A 58 4.81 -6.72 -2.36
N GLY A 59 3.64 -7.15 -2.82
CA GLY A 59 2.42 -6.35 -2.80
C GLY A 59 1.64 -6.50 -1.49
N THR A 60 1.30 -5.36 -0.90
CA THR A 60 0.32 -5.24 0.20
C THR A 60 -0.64 -4.07 -0.05
N PRO A 61 -1.91 -4.12 0.38
CA PRO A 61 -2.85 -3.02 0.12
C PRO A 61 -2.36 -1.69 0.69
N GLY A 62 -2.16 -0.69 -0.18
CA GLY A 62 -1.63 0.62 0.22
C GLY A 62 -0.11 0.68 0.40
N GLY A 63 0.60 -0.44 0.23
CA GLY A 63 2.04 -0.53 0.47
C GLY A 63 2.41 -0.17 1.91
N ASN A 64 3.63 0.36 2.07
CA ASN A 64 4.14 0.72 3.39
C ASN A 64 3.26 1.74 4.13
N ALA A 65 2.72 2.75 3.43
CA ALA A 65 1.75 3.67 4.02
C ALA A 65 0.48 2.98 4.55
N GLY A 66 -0.03 1.98 3.85
CA GLY A 66 -1.19 1.18 4.28
C GLY A 66 -0.89 0.39 5.55
N GLU A 67 0.24 -0.33 5.57
CA GLU A 67 0.68 -1.10 6.74
C GLU A 67 0.99 -0.19 7.94
N PHE A 68 1.53 1.01 7.71
CA PHE A 68 1.75 1.99 8.79
C PHE A 68 0.43 2.47 9.40
N ILE A 69 -0.59 2.81 8.59
CA ILE A 69 -1.92 3.17 9.09
C ILE A 69 -2.55 2.01 9.87
N LEU A 70 -2.44 0.78 9.36
CA LEU A 70 -2.92 -0.43 10.02
C LEU A 70 -2.24 -0.62 11.38
N ALA A 71 -0.91 -0.48 11.43
CA ALA A 71 -0.13 -0.63 12.64
C ALA A 71 -0.56 0.39 13.72
N LEU A 72 -0.72 1.66 13.35
CA LEU A 72 -1.21 2.68 14.29
C LEU A 72 -2.64 2.46 14.73
N THR A 73 -3.48 1.93 13.84
CA THR A 73 -4.83 1.51 14.22
C THR A 73 -4.79 0.40 15.27
N ALA A 74 -3.94 -0.61 15.08
CA ALA A 74 -3.73 -1.67 16.07
C ALA A 74 -3.17 -1.13 17.39
N VAL A 75 -2.29 -0.11 17.36
CA VAL A 75 -1.84 0.60 18.57
C VAL A 75 -3.03 1.19 19.33
N GLU A 76 -3.93 1.93 18.66
CA GLU A 76 -5.10 2.52 19.33
C GLU A 76 -6.03 1.45 19.92
N LYS A 77 -6.19 0.31 19.24
CA LYS A 77 -7.03 -0.80 19.72
C LYS A 77 -6.41 -1.52 20.92
N ALA A 78 -5.12 -1.80 20.87
CA ALA A 78 -4.41 -2.53 21.92
C ALA A 78 -4.23 -1.68 23.18
N SER A 79 -3.88 -0.40 23.02
CA SER A 79 -3.64 0.51 24.15
C SER A 79 -4.91 1.21 24.66
N GLY A 80 -5.95 1.32 23.83
CA GLY A 80 -7.12 2.16 24.09
C GLY A 80 -6.86 3.67 23.94
N GLN A 81 -5.66 4.06 23.54
CA GLN A 81 -5.21 5.44 23.47
C GLN A 81 -5.39 5.98 22.06
N LYS A 82 -5.78 7.25 21.96
CA LYS A 82 -5.93 7.92 20.68
C LYS A 82 -4.65 8.67 20.35
N LEU A 83 -4.08 8.42 19.18
CA LEU A 83 -2.92 9.13 18.67
C LEU A 83 -3.37 10.41 17.97
N ASP A 84 -2.78 11.54 18.34
CA ASP A 84 -2.96 12.81 17.65
C ASP A 84 -1.83 13.05 16.63
N LEU A 85 -1.85 14.19 15.95
CA LEU A 85 -0.88 14.50 14.91
C LEU A 85 0.55 14.57 15.45
N ASP A 86 0.76 15.21 16.59
CA ASP A 86 2.10 15.36 17.17
C ASP A 86 2.68 13.97 17.50
N LYS A 87 1.87 13.08 18.08
CA LYS A 87 2.31 11.73 18.38
C LYS A 87 2.57 10.90 17.12
N VAL A 88 1.76 11.08 16.07
CA VAL A 88 1.97 10.43 14.77
C VAL A 88 3.24 10.93 14.10
N ASP A 89 3.53 12.23 14.16
CA ASP A 89 4.77 12.84 13.63
C ASP A 89 6.00 12.23 14.33
N GLU A 90 5.97 12.09 15.67
CA GLU A 90 7.05 11.40 16.42
C GLU A 90 7.24 9.94 16.01
N ILE A 91 6.13 9.21 15.85
CA ILE A 91 6.14 7.79 15.49
C ILE A 91 6.69 7.61 14.07
N LEU A 92 6.25 8.41 13.10
CA LEU A 92 6.74 8.32 11.72
C LEU A 92 8.23 8.64 11.65
N GLU A 93 8.72 9.62 12.42
CA GLU A 93 10.15 9.90 12.50
C GLU A 93 10.96 8.71 13.01
N ARG A 94 10.55 8.08 14.12
CA ARG A 94 11.23 6.88 14.64
C ARG A 94 11.09 5.66 13.74
N TYR A 95 9.97 5.53 13.05
CA TYR A 95 9.77 4.50 12.04
C TYR A 95 10.80 4.65 10.92
N LEU A 96 10.95 5.86 10.38
CA LEU A 96 11.93 6.19 9.35
C LEU A 96 13.39 6.04 9.80
N GLU A 97 13.72 6.38 11.06
CA GLU A 97 15.04 6.11 11.62
C GLU A 97 15.40 4.63 11.60
N LYS A 98 14.38 3.76 11.71
CA LYS A 98 14.56 2.32 11.75
C LYS A 98 14.59 1.67 10.36
N THR A 99 13.65 2.04 9.48
CA THR A 99 13.49 1.42 8.16
C THR A 99 14.25 2.14 7.05
N GLY A 100 14.66 3.40 7.28
CA GLY A 100 15.42 4.23 6.34
C GLY A 100 14.61 4.79 5.17
N LYS A 101 13.54 4.11 4.74
CA LYS A 101 12.65 4.54 3.65
C LYS A 101 11.18 4.27 3.96
N PHE A 102 10.32 4.99 3.26
CA PHE A 102 8.87 4.86 3.35
C PHE A 102 8.22 5.00 1.98
N TYR A 103 7.53 3.94 1.54
CA TYR A 103 6.81 3.93 0.28
C TYR A 103 5.42 4.54 0.41
N PHE A 104 5.08 5.43 -0.52
CA PHE A 104 3.73 5.92 -0.71
C PHE A 104 3.51 6.29 -2.18
N HIS A 105 2.29 6.11 -2.70
CA HIS A 105 1.99 6.50 -4.07
C HIS A 105 0.70 7.30 -4.18
N THR A 106 0.63 8.05 -5.28
CA THR A 106 -0.59 8.60 -5.86
C THR A 106 -0.69 8.17 -7.32
N ASP A 107 -1.63 8.75 -8.06
CA ASP A 107 -1.68 8.62 -9.51
C ASP A 107 -1.81 9.97 -10.21
N ASP A 108 -1.72 9.94 -11.53
CA ASP A 108 -1.82 11.09 -12.45
C ASP A 108 -3.25 11.67 -12.59
N HIS A 109 -4.25 11.04 -11.99
CA HIS A 109 -5.63 11.52 -11.98
C HIS A 109 -5.96 12.32 -10.71
N HIS A 110 -5.09 12.30 -9.71
CA HIS A 110 -5.23 13.01 -8.44
C HIS A 110 -4.15 14.10 -8.28
N PRO A 111 -4.36 15.09 -7.40
CA PRO A 111 -3.35 16.12 -7.16
C PRO A 111 -2.02 15.52 -6.68
N ASP A 112 -0.92 15.86 -7.36
CA ASP A 112 0.42 15.55 -6.84
C ASP A 112 0.69 16.45 -5.62
N PRO A 113 0.91 15.89 -4.42
CA PRO A 113 1.11 16.65 -3.19
C PRO A 113 2.38 17.51 -3.21
N ARG A 114 3.32 17.25 -4.13
CA ARG A 114 4.54 18.06 -4.30
C ARG A 114 4.27 19.31 -5.14
N SER A 115 3.20 19.31 -5.93
CA SER A 115 2.85 20.43 -6.81
C SER A 115 2.47 21.66 -6.00
N GLY A 116 3.14 22.78 -6.26
CA GLY A 116 2.88 24.06 -5.59
C GLY A 116 3.63 24.28 -4.28
N ILE A 117 4.43 23.30 -3.83
CA ILE A 117 5.38 23.50 -2.74
C ILE A 117 6.71 24.00 -3.31
N THR A 118 7.17 25.14 -2.78
CA THR A 118 8.46 25.75 -3.10
C THR A 118 9.12 26.23 -1.81
N GLU A 119 10.38 26.64 -1.89
CA GLU A 119 11.12 27.28 -0.79
C GLU A 119 10.42 28.54 -0.22
N ASN A 120 9.51 29.16 -0.99
CA ASN A 120 8.78 30.37 -0.57
C ASN A 120 7.37 30.07 -0.05
N THR A 121 6.92 28.81 -0.08
CA THR A 121 5.57 28.45 0.39
C THR A 121 5.50 28.59 1.91
N THR A 122 4.56 29.40 2.38
CA THR A 122 4.37 29.67 3.81
C THR A 122 3.69 28.50 4.53
N GLU A 123 3.89 28.39 5.85
CA GLU A 123 3.21 27.37 6.67
C GLU A 123 1.67 27.45 6.58
N SER A 124 1.13 28.67 6.44
CA SER A 124 -0.31 28.86 6.24
C SER A 124 -0.81 28.29 4.91
N GLU A 125 0.01 28.36 3.86
CA GLU A 125 -0.31 27.78 2.55
C GLU A 125 -0.17 26.26 2.56
N LYS A 126 0.89 25.73 3.21
CA LYS A 126 1.06 24.29 3.42
C LYS A 126 -0.14 23.70 4.17
N GLU A 127 -0.60 24.33 5.25
CA GLU A 127 -1.74 23.83 6.02
C GLU A 127 -3.03 23.81 5.19
N LYS A 128 -3.27 24.84 4.36
CA LYS A 128 -4.43 24.85 3.44
C LYS A 128 -4.34 23.75 2.40
N LEU A 129 -3.14 23.48 1.89
CA LEU A 129 -2.91 22.38 0.95
C LEU A 129 -3.15 21.02 1.63
N LEU A 130 -2.62 20.81 2.84
CA LEU A 130 -2.86 19.61 3.65
C LEU A 130 -4.34 19.33 3.84
N GLU A 131 -5.14 20.34 4.18
CA GLU A 131 -6.60 20.20 4.33
C GLU A 131 -7.31 19.75 3.05
N THR A 132 -6.70 19.98 1.89
CA THR A 132 -7.20 19.46 0.60
C THR A 132 -6.71 18.04 0.35
N LEU A 133 -5.41 17.79 0.52
CA LEU A 133 -4.76 16.52 0.19
C LEU A 133 -5.27 15.33 1.02
N VAL A 134 -5.71 15.56 2.25
CA VAL A 134 -6.24 14.48 3.12
C VAL A 134 -7.69 14.07 2.81
N LYS A 135 -8.32 14.66 1.80
CA LYS A 135 -9.67 14.27 1.37
C LYS A 135 -9.59 13.02 0.50
N ALA A 136 -10.60 12.15 0.61
CA ALA A 136 -10.65 10.91 -0.17
C ALA A 136 -10.52 11.16 -1.68
N GLU A 137 -11.08 12.26 -2.19
CA GLU A 137 -11.03 12.66 -3.60
C GLU A 137 -9.66 13.19 -4.05
N SER A 138 -8.70 13.32 -3.14
CA SER A 138 -7.33 13.77 -3.42
C SER A 138 -6.29 12.66 -3.25
N ILE A 139 -6.72 11.44 -2.93
CA ILE A 139 -5.84 10.29 -2.66
C ILE A 139 -5.92 9.31 -3.83
N GLY A 140 -4.83 9.18 -4.60
CA GLY A 140 -4.77 8.27 -5.76
C GLY A 140 -4.63 6.78 -5.41
N CYS A 141 -4.15 6.45 -4.20
CA CYS A 141 -4.13 5.06 -3.75
C CYS A 141 -5.55 4.56 -3.49
N GLY A 142 -6.04 3.60 -4.29
CA GLY A 142 -7.40 3.07 -4.15
C GLY A 142 -7.73 2.48 -2.77
N HIS A 143 -6.76 1.84 -2.12
CA HIS A 143 -6.91 1.29 -0.76
C HIS A 143 -7.11 2.41 0.29
N ILE A 144 -6.19 3.38 0.33
CA ILE A 144 -6.24 4.49 1.30
C ILE A 144 -7.39 5.44 0.98
N GLY A 145 -7.73 5.65 -0.30
CA GLY A 145 -8.88 6.44 -0.71
C GLY A 145 -10.21 5.83 -0.23
N LEU A 146 -10.38 4.50 -0.39
CA LEU A 146 -11.54 3.80 0.16
C LEU A 146 -11.56 3.80 1.69
N MET A 147 -10.40 3.65 2.33
CA MET A 147 -10.25 3.76 3.79
C MET A 147 -10.66 5.16 4.29
N THR A 148 -10.29 6.21 3.57
CA THR A 148 -10.67 7.59 3.89
C THR A 148 -12.17 7.84 3.72
N LYS A 149 -12.77 7.19 2.72
CA LYS A 149 -14.22 7.28 2.46
C LYS A 149 -15.07 6.46 3.44
N ASN A 150 -14.55 5.33 3.93
CA ASN A 150 -15.29 4.36 4.75
C ASN A 150 -14.49 3.93 6.01
N PRO A 151 -14.01 4.86 6.84
CA PRO A 151 -13.02 4.55 7.88
C PRO A 151 -13.49 3.50 8.89
N GLN A 152 -14.80 3.49 9.21
CA GLN A 152 -15.40 2.51 10.12
C GLN A 152 -15.30 1.08 9.60
N GLU A 153 -15.49 0.88 8.29
CA GLU A 153 -15.41 -0.44 7.64
C GLU A 153 -13.96 -0.95 7.58
N TYR A 154 -12.99 -0.04 7.62
CA TYR A 154 -11.56 -0.36 7.72
C TYR A 154 -11.08 -0.48 9.18
N GLY A 155 -11.97 -0.27 10.16
CA GLY A 155 -11.61 -0.30 11.59
C GLY A 155 -10.76 0.88 12.05
N VAL A 156 -10.56 1.89 11.19
CA VAL A 156 -9.68 3.05 11.42
C VAL A 156 -10.48 4.24 11.93
N ARG A 157 -9.90 4.99 12.87
CA ARG A 157 -10.48 6.23 13.36
C ARG A 157 -10.23 7.37 12.35
N PRO A 158 -11.25 8.15 11.93
CA PRO A 158 -11.07 9.18 10.89
C PRO A 158 -9.99 10.21 11.22
N GLU A 159 -9.86 10.64 12.48
CA GLU A 159 -8.85 11.65 12.81
C GLU A 159 -7.44 11.04 12.92
N LEU A 160 -7.30 9.75 13.21
CA LEU A 160 -6.02 9.05 13.10
C LEU A 160 -5.57 9.04 11.63
N LEU A 161 -6.45 8.63 10.72
CA LEU A 161 -6.15 8.60 9.29
C LEU A 161 -5.76 9.99 8.78
N LYS A 162 -6.51 11.03 9.15
CA LYS A 162 -6.16 12.42 8.81
C LYS A 162 -4.79 12.82 9.37
N ALA A 163 -4.48 12.45 10.61
CA ALA A 163 -3.18 12.73 11.22
C ALA A 163 -2.03 12.03 10.46
N VAL A 164 -2.18 10.74 10.15
CA VAL A 164 -1.17 9.98 9.39
C VAL A 164 -0.95 10.57 8.01
N MET A 165 -2.02 10.86 7.27
CA MET A 165 -1.89 11.45 5.93
C MET A 165 -1.20 12.82 5.98
N LYS A 166 -1.52 13.67 6.98
CA LYS A 166 -0.81 14.95 7.17
C LYS A 166 0.68 14.73 7.44
N SER A 167 0.99 13.79 8.33
CA SER A 167 2.37 13.45 8.69
C SER A 167 3.17 13.02 7.46
N ILE A 168 2.65 12.07 6.67
CA ILE A 168 3.27 11.59 5.42
C ILE A 168 3.55 12.74 4.45
N TYR A 169 2.58 13.64 4.22
CA TYR A 169 2.77 14.77 3.29
C TYR A 169 3.79 15.79 3.82
N LYS A 170 3.79 16.11 5.12
CA LYS A 170 4.81 16.96 5.73
C LYS A 170 6.20 16.35 5.53
N THR A 171 6.36 15.08 5.86
CA THR A 171 7.64 14.37 5.69
C THR A 171 8.07 14.33 4.23
N LEU A 172 7.16 14.12 3.29
CA LEU A 172 7.44 14.21 1.85
C LEU A 172 8.01 15.57 1.43
N TRP A 173 7.58 16.66 2.05
CA TRP A 173 8.08 18.00 1.74
C TRP A 173 9.40 18.33 2.44
N GLU A 174 9.59 17.83 3.66
CA GLU A 174 10.72 18.19 4.54
C GLU A 174 11.92 17.26 4.38
N LYS A 175 11.67 15.96 4.16
CA LYS A 175 12.66 14.88 4.05
C LYS A 175 12.38 14.01 2.81
N PRO A 176 12.29 14.59 1.59
CA PRO A 176 11.92 13.84 0.38
C PRO A 176 12.83 12.65 0.08
N GLU A 177 14.09 12.67 0.53
CA GLU A 177 15.05 11.59 0.37
C GLU A 177 14.71 10.30 1.15
N THR A 178 13.89 10.41 2.20
CA THR A 178 13.41 9.24 2.97
C THR A 178 12.10 8.68 2.40
N MET A 179 11.50 9.35 1.41
CA MET A 179 10.19 9.03 0.88
C MET A 179 10.31 8.51 -0.54
N GLU A 180 9.92 7.25 -0.74
CA GLU A 180 9.74 6.69 -2.07
C GLU A 180 8.34 7.01 -2.57
N PHE A 181 8.20 8.23 -3.09
CA PHE A 181 6.93 8.73 -3.58
C PHE A 181 6.74 8.45 -5.08
N VAL A 182 5.80 7.57 -5.40
CA VAL A 182 5.52 7.13 -6.77
C VAL A 182 4.23 7.79 -7.31
N VAL A 183 4.27 8.25 -8.55
CA VAL A 183 3.07 8.66 -9.29
C VAL A 183 2.80 7.60 -10.35
N LEU A 184 1.73 6.84 -10.17
CA LEU A 184 1.31 5.82 -11.13
C LEU A 184 0.57 6.48 -12.29
N GLU A 185 0.96 6.12 -13.51
CA GLU A 185 0.38 6.69 -14.73
C GLU A 185 -0.71 5.78 -15.32
N GLY A 186 -1.70 6.40 -15.97
CA GLY A 186 -2.72 5.69 -16.72
C GLY A 186 -3.81 5.03 -15.87
N GLY A 187 -4.68 4.30 -16.56
CA GLY A 187 -5.87 3.70 -15.97
C GLY A 187 -5.70 2.24 -15.58
N HIS A 188 -6.47 1.83 -14.58
CA HIS A 188 -6.64 0.44 -14.15
C HIS A 188 -7.20 -0.49 -15.23
N LYS A 189 -6.43 -1.52 -15.59
CA LYS A 189 -6.76 -2.56 -16.57
C LYS A 189 -6.62 -3.98 -15.99
N GLU A 190 -6.57 -4.12 -14.67
CA GLU A 190 -6.29 -5.41 -14.02
C GLU A 190 -7.29 -6.48 -14.43
N GLY A 191 -6.78 -7.65 -14.81
CA GLY A 191 -7.60 -8.78 -15.25
C GLY A 191 -7.87 -9.84 -14.19
N ALA A 192 -7.05 -9.88 -13.14
CA ALA A 192 -7.16 -10.80 -12.02
C ALA A 192 -6.55 -10.18 -10.74
N ILE A 193 -6.89 -10.77 -9.60
CA ILE A 193 -6.20 -10.58 -8.32
C ILE A 193 -5.38 -11.84 -8.06
N VAL A 194 -4.10 -11.69 -7.76
CA VAL A 194 -3.19 -12.82 -7.58
C VAL A 194 -2.57 -12.79 -6.20
N ASN A 195 -2.78 -13.86 -5.45
CA ASN A 195 -2.04 -14.14 -4.24
C ASN A 195 -0.79 -14.95 -4.59
N ILE A 196 0.38 -14.37 -4.32
CA ILE A 196 1.68 -15.02 -4.50
C ILE A 196 2.03 -15.78 -3.23
N LEU A 197 2.26 -17.08 -3.39
CA LEU A 197 2.55 -18.00 -2.31
C LEU A 197 3.94 -18.63 -2.48
N VAL A 198 4.54 -19.00 -1.36
CA VAL A 198 5.80 -19.76 -1.29
C VAL A 198 5.59 -21.03 -0.47
N ASP A 199 6.49 -22.01 -0.65
CA ASP A 199 6.45 -23.26 0.12
C ASP A 199 6.72 -23.01 1.61
N GLY A 200 5.82 -23.53 2.46
CA GLY A 200 5.97 -23.51 3.91
C GLY A 200 5.64 -22.16 4.57
N GLU A 201 6.05 -22.01 5.83
CA GLU A 201 5.92 -20.75 6.58
C GLU A 201 7.10 -19.82 6.26
N VAL A 202 6.81 -18.51 6.20
CA VAL A 202 7.82 -17.48 5.97
C VAL A 202 8.61 -17.22 7.25
N ASN A 203 9.94 -17.25 7.13
CA ASN A 203 10.89 -16.86 8.16
C ASN A 203 11.98 -15.96 7.53
N ASP A 204 12.89 -15.45 8.35
CA ASP A 204 13.94 -14.49 7.97
C ASP A 204 14.73 -14.89 6.71
N ASP A 205 14.99 -16.19 6.50
CA ASP A 205 15.79 -16.72 5.37
C ASP A 205 14.92 -17.14 4.17
N THR A 206 13.59 -17.04 4.28
CA THR A 206 12.68 -17.35 3.18
C THR A 206 12.87 -16.33 2.06
N LYS A 207 13.08 -16.82 0.84
CA LYS A 207 13.09 -15.97 -0.36
C LYS A 207 11.67 -15.72 -0.83
N ILE A 208 11.30 -14.46 -0.97
CA ILE A 208 10.01 -14.00 -1.45
C ILE A 208 10.16 -13.53 -2.89
N PRO A 209 9.36 -14.07 -3.83
CA PRO A 209 9.43 -13.67 -5.23
C PRO A 209 8.72 -12.32 -5.39
N THR A 210 9.41 -11.38 -6.03
CA THR A 210 8.80 -10.14 -6.50
C THR A 210 8.12 -10.41 -7.84
N VAL A 211 6.91 -9.89 -8.05
CA VAL A 211 6.19 -10.05 -9.31
C VAL A 211 5.87 -8.68 -9.88
N ALA A 212 6.18 -8.45 -11.15
CA ALA A 212 5.82 -7.22 -11.85
C ALA A 212 4.29 -7.20 -12.08
N PRO A 213 3.56 -6.17 -11.61
CA PRO A 213 2.11 -6.11 -11.79
C PRO A 213 1.66 -5.89 -13.24
N SER A 214 2.54 -5.35 -14.09
CA SER A 214 2.24 -4.95 -15.46
C SER A 214 3.38 -5.20 -16.44
N HIS A 215 3.08 -5.94 -17.51
CA HIS A 215 3.89 -5.99 -18.73
C HIS A 215 3.01 -6.42 -19.92
N ASP A 216 3.47 -6.14 -21.13
CA ASP A 216 2.79 -6.53 -22.38
C ASP A 216 1.30 -6.12 -22.43
N ASP A 217 0.99 -4.90 -21.96
CA ASP A 217 -0.37 -4.33 -21.85
C ASP A 217 -1.35 -5.10 -20.96
N ILE A 218 -0.88 -6.09 -20.19
CA ILE A 218 -1.65 -6.82 -19.19
C ILE A 218 -1.31 -6.25 -17.81
N GLN A 219 -2.33 -6.13 -16.96
CA GLN A 219 -2.19 -5.75 -15.55
C GLN A 219 -2.86 -6.80 -14.66
N ILE A 220 -2.30 -7.03 -13.48
CA ILE A 220 -2.89 -7.83 -12.40
C ILE A 220 -2.71 -7.10 -11.06
N PHE A 221 -3.60 -7.36 -10.10
CA PHE A 221 -3.27 -7.04 -8.71
C PHE A 221 -2.37 -8.14 -8.15
N VAL A 222 -1.26 -7.75 -7.51
CA VAL A 222 -0.30 -8.69 -6.92
C VAL A 222 -0.32 -8.53 -5.40
N ASN A 223 -0.63 -9.59 -4.67
CA ASN A 223 -0.71 -9.61 -3.20
C ASN A 223 0.14 -10.76 -2.63
N HIS A 224 0.85 -10.54 -1.52
CA HIS A 224 1.74 -11.53 -0.93
C HIS A 224 1.31 -11.90 0.50
N PRO A 225 0.21 -12.66 0.70
CA PRO A 225 -0.40 -12.83 2.02
C PRO A 225 0.53 -13.45 3.07
N GLN A 226 1.39 -14.42 2.69
CA GLN A 226 2.34 -15.01 3.63
C GLN A 226 3.46 -14.04 4.03
N ALA A 227 3.97 -13.25 3.06
CA ALA A 227 5.01 -12.25 3.33
C ALA A 227 4.46 -11.09 4.16
N VAL A 228 3.24 -10.63 3.86
CA VAL A 228 2.54 -9.58 4.61
C VAL A 228 2.26 -10.01 6.05
N LYS A 229 1.85 -11.27 6.28
CA LYS A 229 1.72 -11.80 7.63
C LYS A 229 3.04 -11.68 8.41
N TYR A 230 4.13 -12.14 7.82
CA TYR A 230 5.46 -12.06 8.43
C TYR A 230 5.89 -10.60 8.67
N LEU A 231 5.67 -9.72 7.69
CA LEU A 231 5.97 -8.29 7.79
C LEU A 231 5.26 -7.65 8.99
N ARG A 232 3.95 -7.91 9.15
CA ARG A 232 3.17 -7.41 10.29
C ARG A 232 3.69 -7.92 11.63
N ASP A 233 4.16 -9.17 11.69
CA ASP A 233 4.75 -9.74 12.90
C ASP A 233 6.07 -9.00 13.25
N LYS A 234 6.87 -8.58 12.26
CA LYS A 234 8.08 -7.75 12.46
C LYS A 234 7.76 -6.31 12.83
N ILE A 235 6.78 -5.68 12.16
CA ILE A 235 6.29 -4.33 12.53
C ILE A 235 5.83 -4.32 14.00
N ALA A 236 5.15 -5.37 14.44
CA ALA A 236 4.71 -5.52 15.82
C ALA A 236 5.89 -5.57 16.82
N GLU A 237 6.93 -6.35 16.50
CA GLU A 237 8.15 -6.45 17.31
C GLU A 237 8.87 -5.11 17.44
N ASP A 238 8.81 -4.30 16.38
CA ASP A 238 9.44 -2.99 16.33
C ASP A 238 8.60 -1.88 16.97
N MET A 239 7.30 -2.12 17.14
CA MET A 239 6.35 -1.09 17.54
C MET A 239 6.64 -0.53 18.93
N GLU A 240 7.17 -1.33 19.87
CA GLU A 240 7.54 -0.84 21.22
C GLU A 240 8.57 0.30 21.16
N TYR A 241 9.57 0.17 20.27
CA TYR A 241 10.56 1.21 20.02
C TYR A 241 9.90 2.43 19.35
N VAL A 242 9.13 2.18 18.29
CA VAL A 242 8.53 3.23 17.46
C VAL A 242 7.54 4.11 18.26
N ILE A 243 6.73 3.53 19.13
CA ILE A 243 5.80 4.29 20.00
C ILE A 243 6.52 5.08 21.10
N GLY A 244 7.75 4.67 21.45
CA GLY A 244 8.60 5.32 22.44
C GLY A 244 8.24 5.01 23.90
N GLY A 245 7.69 3.82 24.16
CA GLY A 245 7.45 3.28 25.51
C GLY A 245 6.38 3.96 26.39
N ASP A 246 5.96 5.19 26.09
CA ASP A 246 4.94 5.91 26.85
C ASP A 246 3.67 6.13 26.01
N LEU A 247 2.83 5.10 25.94
CA LEU A 247 1.44 5.25 25.50
C LEU A 247 0.47 5.34 26.67
N GLY A 248 0.90 5.14 27.92
CA GLY A 248 0.00 5.01 29.06
C GLY A 248 -0.88 3.75 28.97
N GLY A 249 -0.34 2.62 29.44
CA GLY A 249 -0.98 1.30 29.42
C GLY A 249 0.05 0.19 29.27
N GLU A 250 -0.30 -1.06 29.57
CA GLU A 250 0.55 -2.21 29.25
C GLU A 250 0.42 -2.54 27.76
N PHE A 251 1.45 -2.23 26.96
CA PHE A 251 1.52 -2.69 25.58
C PHE A 251 1.64 -4.22 25.56
N ASN A 252 0.68 -4.89 24.94
CA ASN A 252 0.69 -6.33 24.77
C ASN A 252 0.98 -6.69 23.31
N LEU A 253 2.19 -7.21 23.07
CA LEU A 253 2.65 -7.58 21.74
C LEU A 253 1.73 -8.60 21.04
N GLU A 254 1.24 -9.59 21.77
CA GLU A 254 0.35 -10.63 21.21
C GLU A 254 -0.99 -10.05 20.80
N SER A 255 -1.60 -9.19 21.65
CA SER A 255 -2.82 -8.46 21.27
C SER A 255 -2.60 -7.57 20.07
N PHE A 256 -1.45 -6.89 19.98
CA PHE A 256 -1.12 -6.07 18.82
C PHE A 256 -1.00 -6.91 17.54
N LYS A 257 -0.26 -8.04 17.59
CA LYS A 257 -0.15 -8.97 16.45
C LYS A 257 -1.54 -9.45 16.01
N GLU A 258 -2.39 -9.87 16.95
CA GLU A 258 -3.76 -10.29 16.65
C GLU A 258 -4.59 -9.19 15.98
N TYR A 259 -4.56 -7.95 16.52
CA TYR A 259 -5.28 -6.82 15.93
C TYR A 259 -4.78 -6.47 14.53
N SER A 260 -3.46 -6.40 14.33
CA SER A 260 -2.86 -6.06 13.03
C SER A 260 -3.25 -7.07 11.96
N GLN A 261 -3.17 -8.37 12.24
CA GLN A 261 -3.56 -9.41 11.29
C GLN A 261 -5.06 -9.34 10.98
N LYS A 262 -5.91 -9.32 12.03
CA LYS A 262 -7.36 -9.33 11.86
C LYS A 262 -7.86 -8.10 11.09
N ILE A 263 -7.41 -6.90 11.46
CA ILE A 263 -7.85 -5.67 10.81
C ILE A 263 -7.32 -5.64 9.38
N GLY A 264 -6.07 -6.05 9.14
CA GLY A 264 -5.51 -6.13 7.78
C GLY A 264 -6.32 -7.03 6.85
N ASP A 265 -6.76 -8.20 7.32
CA ASP A 265 -7.62 -9.11 6.56
C ASP A 265 -9.00 -8.50 6.26
N GLU A 266 -9.60 -7.82 7.25
CA GLU A 266 -10.87 -7.11 7.08
C GLU A 266 -10.75 -5.97 6.06
N GLN A 267 -9.67 -5.19 6.12
CA GLN A 267 -9.37 -4.10 5.19
C GLN A 267 -9.13 -4.60 3.76
N LEU A 268 -8.36 -5.69 3.58
CA LEU A 268 -8.14 -6.31 2.28
C LEU A 268 -9.47 -6.80 1.68
N LYS A 269 -10.27 -7.52 2.48
CA LYS A 269 -11.58 -8.00 2.05
C LYS A 269 -12.50 -6.86 1.65
N PHE A 270 -12.55 -5.77 2.42
CA PHE A 270 -13.37 -4.62 2.07
C PHE A 270 -12.89 -3.98 0.75
N THR A 271 -11.57 -3.83 0.59
CA THR A 271 -10.95 -3.25 -0.61
C THR A 271 -11.30 -4.05 -1.85
N ILE A 272 -11.10 -5.37 -1.85
CA ILE A 272 -11.42 -6.25 -2.98
C ILE A 272 -12.90 -6.12 -3.39
N ASN A 273 -13.81 -6.06 -2.42
CA ASN A 273 -15.25 -6.04 -2.68
C ASN A 273 -15.78 -4.68 -3.16
N ASN A 274 -15.06 -3.59 -2.90
CA ASN A 274 -15.57 -2.22 -3.11
C ASN A 274 -14.72 -1.37 -4.06
N LEU A 275 -13.47 -1.76 -4.34
CA LEU A 275 -12.62 -1.07 -5.29
C LEU A 275 -13.10 -1.37 -6.72
N PRO A 276 -13.52 -0.36 -7.53
CA PRO A 276 -14.09 -0.61 -8.85
C PRO A 276 -13.17 -1.35 -9.84
N SER A 277 -11.86 -1.27 -9.66
CA SER A 277 -10.89 -2.01 -10.48
C SER A 277 -10.72 -3.47 -10.05
N ALA A 278 -10.93 -3.80 -8.77
CA ALA A 278 -10.75 -5.15 -8.21
C ALA A 278 -12.07 -5.93 -8.10
N LYS A 279 -13.21 -5.24 -7.96
CA LYS A 279 -14.51 -5.86 -7.78
C LYS A 279 -14.83 -6.80 -8.94
N ASP A 280 -15.37 -7.97 -8.60
CA ASP A 280 -15.78 -9.04 -9.53
C ASP A 280 -14.62 -9.67 -10.33
N LYS A 281 -13.36 -9.36 -9.99
CA LYS A 281 -12.19 -10.02 -10.59
C LYS A 281 -12.00 -11.42 -9.99
N PRO A 282 -11.56 -12.39 -10.81
CA PRO A 282 -11.16 -13.68 -10.27
C PRO A 282 -9.94 -13.51 -9.35
N ILE A 283 -9.92 -14.29 -8.28
CA ILE A 283 -8.79 -14.37 -7.36
C ILE A 283 -8.11 -15.72 -7.58
N TYR A 284 -6.80 -15.70 -7.84
CA TYR A 284 -6.00 -16.89 -8.02
C TYR A 284 -4.89 -16.94 -6.99
N ASN A 285 -4.62 -18.13 -6.45
CA ASN A 285 -3.42 -18.37 -5.67
C ASN A 285 -2.39 -19.03 -6.59
N ILE A 286 -1.22 -18.41 -6.68
CA ILE A 286 -0.11 -18.92 -7.48
C ILE A 286 1.07 -19.11 -6.55
N LYS A 287 1.48 -20.36 -6.41
CA LYS A 287 2.67 -20.74 -5.68
C LYS A 287 3.87 -20.67 -6.62
N ILE A 288 4.93 -19.98 -6.21
CA ILE A 288 6.17 -19.87 -6.97
C ILE A 288 7.27 -20.56 -6.16
N SER A 289 7.85 -21.62 -6.71
CA SER A 289 9.00 -22.31 -6.10
C SER A 289 10.32 -21.62 -6.46
N SER A 290 11.39 -21.95 -5.73
CA SER A 290 12.71 -21.33 -5.88
C SER A 290 13.39 -21.50 -7.25
N ASP A 291 12.83 -22.35 -8.12
CA ASP A 291 13.22 -22.56 -9.51
C ASP A 291 12.31 -21.79 -10.50
N ASP A 292 11.61 -20.76 -10.00
CA ASP A 292 10.69 -19.88 -10.73
C ASP A 292 9.46 -20.58 -11.33
N LYS A 293 9.21 -21.84 -10.96
CA LYS A 293 8.05 -22.57 -11.43
C LYS A 293 6.77 -22.08 -10.73
N CYS A 294 5.77 -21.73 -11.53
CA CYS A 294 4.47 -21.27 -11.06
C CYS A 294 3.43 -22.42 -11.06
N GLU A 295 2.70 -22.58 -9.96
CA GLU A 295 1.64 -23.57 -9.79
C GLU A 295 0.36 -22.90 -9.26
N ILE A 296 -0.78 -23.15 -9.90
CA ILE A 296 -2.09 -22.71 -9.42
C ILE A 296 -2.53 -23.64 -8.27
N VAL A 297 -2.97 -23.08 -7.14
CA VAL A 297 -3.35 -23.84 -5.92
C VAL A 297 -4.72 -23.49 -5.35
#